data_AF-A0A9P0CPX0-F1
#
_entry.id   AF-A0A9P0CPX0-F1
#
_cell.length_a   1.000
_cell.length_b   1.000
_cell.length_c   1.000
_cell.angle_alpha   90.00
_cell.angle_beta   90.00
_cell.angle_gamma   90.00
#
_symmetry.space_group_name_H-M   'P 1'
#
loop_
_entity.id
_entity.type
_entity.pdbx_description
1 polymer ?
#
loop_
_entity_poly.entity_id
_entity_poly.type
_entity_poly.pdbx_seq_one_letter_code
_entity_poly.pdbx_strand_id
1 'polypeptide(L)'
;MLKIEKLLDRTTDLKPLKAIVLGPPASGKTSLAQRLCRHYGAHYVNVKTMIDETLQELSESIERAKETLLQIQLNKEKFHGTEGEVEEEQLGEDTDDDINTVIIEDCQDQINMITDTMENSENKKLPDEMVCRLMKNFLSNPICQTRGFILDGYPKSTEQAIELFGIKSVKIQEVAEESLKPESIIPGEGASRDVMDAPRDSVPTYNILIKPDYVVGLDASDEYLCQRVMKLPQKLVFGTHFDEVGMLRRLAEYHEHNQTDNSVLKFFDDNDINPIVINLIDEETLEELTLDDIYDMICNIFGEPIPGFGLTAEEEAAIRKLELEQLRLLEEEQRLEQQLMEKKAKKEYEEKMEKWNETLEKLQLEEEKVLAAQSEPLRYYLMKYIFPTLSKGLVEVAKVKPEDPVDFLAEYLFKENPEGKMFDPSYTREGEKILQQYEEEVKPIADLAEHIE
;
A
#
# COMPACT_ATOMS: atom_id res chain seq x y z
N MET A 1 12.67 -7.40 54.77
CA MET A 1 12.31 -6.03 55.18
C MET A 1 13.24 -5.00 54.55
N LEU A 2 14.53 -4.89 54.92
CA LEU A 2 15.44 -3.88 54.34
C LEU A 2 15.71 -3.94 52.81
N LYS A 3 15.52 -5.10 52.17
CA LYS A 3 15.63 -5.23 50.70
C LYS A 3 14.34 -4.86 49.96
N ILE A 4 13.20 -4.85 50.66
CA ILE A 4 11.89 -4.49 50.08
C ILE A 4 11.70 -2.97 50.19
N GLU A 5 12.16 -2.34 51.28
CA GLU A 5 12.18 -0.88 51.41
C GLU A 5 13.09 -0.21 50.37
N LYS A 6 14.28 -0.77 50.08
CA LYS A 6 15.14 -0.25 49.00
C LYS A 6 14.57 -0.43 47.59
N LEU A 7 13.62 -1.34 47.40
CA LEU A 7 12.88 -1.49 46.14
C LEU A 7 11.69 -0.52 46.10
N LEU A 8 11.03 -0.27 47.23
CA LEU A 8 9.95 0.73 47.34
C LEU A 8 10.44 2.18 47.22
N ASP A 9 11.63 2.51 47.74
CA ASP A 9 12.20 3.87 47.62
C ASP A 9 12.64 4.23 46.18
N ARG A 10 12.71 3.25 45.27
CA ARG A 10 12.90 3.49 43.82
C ARG A 10 11.58 3.62 43.06
N THR A 11 10.44 3.34 43.72
CA THR A 11 9.11 3.35 43.08
C THR A 11 8.41 4.71 43.10
N THR A 12 9.02 5.75 43.68
CA THR A 12 8.32 6.99 44.01
C THR A 12 8.32 8.07 42.93
N ASP A 13 8.93 7.87 41.76
CA ASP A 13 8.84 8.81 40.62
C ASP A 13 8.91 8.11 39.24
N LEU A 14 8.33 6.91 39.07
CA LEU A 14 8.24 6.30 37.74
C LEU A 14 7.14 7.00 36.93
N LYS A 15 7.53 8.10 36.29
CA LYS A 15 6.67 8.80 35.33
C LYS A 15 6.71 8.07 33.98
N PRO A 16 5.56 7.79 33.37
CA PRO A 16 5.50 7.19 32.04
C PRO A 16 6.16 8.13 31.01
N LEU A 17 6.93 7.57 30.08
CA LEU A 17 7.68 8.35 29.09
C LEU A 17 6.72 9.04 28.12
N LYS A 18 6.69 10.38 28.11
CA LYS A 18 5.95 11.19 27.13
C LYS A 18 6.94 11.92 26.25
N ALA A 19 7.10 11.49 25.01
CA ALA A 19 8.07 12.06 24.09
C ALA A 19 7.44 12.44 22.73
N ILE A 20 8.04 13.40 22.04
CA ILE A 20 7.67 13.78 20.67
C ILE A 20 8.91 13.69 19.81
N VAL A 21 8.80 13.07 18.63
CA VAL A 21 9.87 13.01 17.64
C VAL A 21 9.46 13.83 16.41
N LEU A 22 10.18 14.92 16.17
CA LEU A 22 10.00 15.85 15.07
C LEU A 22 11.20 15.79 14.12
N GLY A 23 11.00 16.29 12.90
CA GLY A 23 12.06 16.39 11.91
C GLY A 23 11.55 16.23 10.47
N PRO A 24 12.42 16.50 9.48
CA PRO A 24 12.05 16.53 8.08
C PRO A 24 11.63 15.14 7.57
N PRO A 25 10.89 15.05 6.44
CA PRO A 25 10.60 13.76 5.81
C PRO A 25 11.89 12.99 5.51
N ALA A 26 11.82 11.65 5.59
CA ALA A 26 12.96 10.74 5.37
C ALA A 26 14.11 10.78 6.39
N SER A 27 14.02 11.58 7.47
CA SER A 27 15.03 11.60 8.56
C SER A 27 15.13 10.31 9.37
N GLY A 28 14.14 9.41 9.25
CA GLY A 28 14.07 8.17 10.03
C GLY A 28 13.29 8.27 11.35
N LYS A 29 12.60 9.39 11.59
CA LYS A 29 11.75 9.60 12.79
C LYS A 29 10.81 8.44 13.12
N THR A 30 10.12 7.88 12.14
CA THR A 30 9.19 6.75 12.34
C THR A 30 9.90 5.51 12.86
N SER A 31 11.04 5.15 12.26
CA SER A 31 11.84 4.00 12.70
C SER A 31 12.41 4.21 14.11
N LEU A 32 12.86 5.44 14.40
CA LEU A 32 13.35 5.81 15.73
C LEU A 32 12.24 5.75 16.78
N ALA A 33 11.09 6.37 16.51
CA ALA A 33 9.94 6.39 17.40
C ALA A 33 9.42 4.98 17.71
N GLN A 34 9.27 4.13 16.69
CA GLN A 34 8.86 2.73 16.89
C GLN A 34 9.86 1.94 17.75
N ARG A 35 11.16 2.15 17.54
CA ARG A 35 12.20 1.49 18.34
C ARG A 35 12.17 1.95 19.79
N LEU A 36 12.02 3.25 20.03
CA LEU A 36 11.86 3.81 21.37
C LEU A 36 10.59 3.29 22.06
N CYS A 37 9.45 3.21 21.34
CA CYS A 37 8.22 2.63 21.90
C CYS A 37 8.42 1.19 22.36
N ARG A 38 9.08 0.36 21.55
CA ARG A 38 9.36 -1.04 21.89
C ARG A 38 10.22 -1.16 23.15
N HIS A 39 11.25 -0.32 23.28
CA HIS A 39 12.18 -0.35 24.41
C HIS A 39 11.59 0.18 25.71
N TYR A 40 10.84 1.28 25.68
CA TYR A 40 10.26 1.91 26.87
C TYR A 40 8.84 1.43 27.18
N GLY A 41 8.20 0.66 26.28
CA GLY A 41 6.81 0.21 26.42
C GLY A 41 5.77 1.31 26.24
N ALA A 42 6.17 2.47 25.71
CA ALA A 42 5.30 3.59 25.42
C ALA A 42 4.41 3.30 24.20
N HIS A 43 3.24 3.93 24.15
CA HIS A 43 2.32 3.78 23.03
C HIS A 43 2.80 4.59 21.82
N TYR A 44 2.86 3.96 20.64
CA TYR A 44 3.27 4.64 19.40
C TYR A 44 2.10 5.40 18.80
N VAL A 45 2.25 6.72 18.65
CA VAL A 45 1.16 7.58 18.18
C VAL A 45 1.59 8.33 16.92
N ASN A 46 0.90 8.05 15.83
CA ASN A 46 0.97 8.81 14.58
C ASN A 46 -0.46 9.19 14.20
N VAL A 47 -0.67 10.27 13.44
CA VAL A 47 -2.00 10.68 12.98
C VAL A 47 -2.74 9.53 12.30
N LYS A 48 -2.04 8.74 11.47
CA LYS A 48 -2.66 7.58 10.80
C LYS A 48 -3.03 6.47 11.80
N THR A 49 -2.09 6.06 12.65
CA THR A 49 -2.34 4.96 13.60
C THR A 49 -3.39 5.34 14.64
N MET A 50 -3.41 6.61 15.07
CA MET A 50 -4.43 7.15 15.94
C MET A 50 -5.82 7.02 15.30
N ILE A 51 -6.00 7.46 14.04
CA ILE A 51 -7.28 7.31 13.34
C ILE A 51 -7.69 5.83 13.28
N ASP A 52 -6.79 4.95 12.81
CA ASP A 52 -7.07 3.52 12.66
C ASP A 52 -7.46 2.88 14.02
N GLU A 53 -6.74 3.20 15.10
CA GLU A 53 -7.02 2.69 16.45
C GLU A 53 -8.32 3.26 17.02
N THR A 54 -8.63 4.55 16.82
CA THR A 54 -9.92 5.09 17.29
C THR A 54 -11.11 4.51 16.54
N LEU A 55 -10.98 4.26 15.23
CA LEU A 55 -12.01 3.55 14.47
C LEU A 55 -12.19 2.13 15.00
N GLN A 56 -11.10 1.45 15.35
CA GLN A 56 -11.15 0.13 15.97
C GLN A 56 -11.82 0.19 17.35
N GLU A 57 -11.43 1.09 18.25
CA GLU A 57 -12.03 1.25 19.59
C GLU A 57 -13.54 1.55 19.51
N LEU A 58 -13.96 2.40 18.56
CA LEU A 58 -15.38 2.68 18.32
C LEU A 58 -16.12 1.43 17.82
N SER A 59 -15.52 0.67 16.90
CA SER A 59 -16.11 -0.58 16.40
C SER A 59 -16.23 -1.66 17.49
N GLU A 60 -15.23 -1.81 18.34
CA GLU A 60 -15.24 -2.74 19.48
C GLU A 60 -16.25 -2.30 20.54
N SER A 61 -16.46 -0.99 20.71
CA SER A 61 -17.48 -0.47 21.62
C SER A 61 -18.90 -0.76 21.09
N ILE A 62 -19.11 -0.67 19.78
CA ILE A 62 -20.37 -1.09 19.13
C ILE A 62 -20.60 -2.60 19.31
N GLU A 63 -19.57 -3.43 19.12
CA GLU A 63 -19.70 -4.88 19.31
C GLU A 63 -20.03 -5.25 20.76
N ARG A 64 -19.37 -4.65 21.75
CA ARG A 64 -19.67 -4.87 23.17
C ARG A 64 -21.09 -4.44 23.53
N ALA A 65 -21.55 -3.30 23.03
CA ALA A 65 -22.92 -2.84 23.26
C ALA A 65 -23.94 -3.79 22.62
N LYS A 66 -23.69 -4.26 21.39
CA LYS A 66 -24.55 -5.25 20.70
C LYS A 66 -24.59 -6.59 21.42
N GLU A 67 -23.45 -7.08 21.91
CA GLU A 67 -23.39 -8.32 22.68
C GLU A 67 -24.19 -8.20 23.98
N THR A 68 -24.07 -7.07 24.68
CA THR A 68 -24.83 -6.79 25.90
C THR A 68 -26.34 -6.81 25.63
N LEU A 69 -26.79 -6.14 24.55
CA LEU A 69 -28.20 -6.17 24.11
C LEU A 69 -28.67 -7.59 23.79
N LEU A 70 -27.83 -8.40 23.12
CA LEU A 70 -28.18 -9.78 22.79
C LEU A 70 -28.28 -10.68 24.03
N GLN A 71 -27.41 -10.48 25.02
CA GLN A 71 -27.49 -11.19 26.32
C GLN A 71 -28.76 -10.81 27.09
N ILE A 72 -29.14 -9.53 27.09
CA ILE A 72 -30.39 -9.06 27.71
C ILE A 72 -31.59 -9.73 27.02
N GLN A 73 -31.61 -9.75 25.69
CA GLN A 73 -32.70 -10.37 24.92
C GLN A 73 -32.82 -11.89 25.19
N LEU A 74 -31.68 -12.61 25.26
CA LEU A 74 -31.66 -14.04 25.59
C LEU A 74 -32.12 -14.33 27.02
N ASN A 75 -31.85 -13.44 27.97
CA ASN A 75 -32.33 -13.57 29.34
C ASN A 75 -33.85 -13.32 29.42
N LYS A 76 -34.39 -12.37 28.64
CA LYS A 76 -35.85 -12.13 28.52
C LYS A 76 -36.59 -13.38 28.02
N GLU A 77 -36.05 -14.09 27.03
CA GLU A 77 -36.66 -15.33 26.49
C GLU A 77 -36.64 -16.51 27.49
N LYS A 78 -35.60 -16.61 28.34
CA LYS A 78 -35.51 -17.66 29.36
C LYS A 78 -36.45 -17.44 30.54
N PHE A 79 -36.75 -16.19 30.89
CA PHE A 79 -37.61 -15.85 32.02
C PHE A 79 -39.11 -16.02 31.71
N HIS A 80 -39.49 -15.93 30.44
CA HIS A 80 -40.88 -16.18 29.99
C HIS A 80 -41.29 -17.67 30.00
N GLY A 81 -40.38 -18.59 30.37
CA GLY A 81 -40.62 -20.05 30.38
C GLY A 81 -41.09 -20.66 31.71
N THR A 82 -41.20 -19.87 32.79
CA THR A 82 -41.67 -20.35 34.10
C THR A 82 -42.78 -19.46 34.64
N GLU A 83 -44.02 -19.92 34.50
CA GLU A 83 -45.19 -19.35 35.16
C GLU A 83 -45.00 -19.40 36.70
N GLY A 84 -44.89 -18.24 37.32
CA GLY A 84 -44.84 -18.10 38.78
C GLY A 84 -44.77 -16.65 39.18
N GLU A 85 -45.92 -16.09 39.56
CA GLU A 85 -46.12 -14.73 40.08
C GLU A 85 -45.10 -14.41 41.19
N VAL A 86 -44.14 -13.51 40.91
CA VAL A 86 -43.44 -12.73 41.94
C VAL A 86 -43.25 -11.32 41.40
N GLU A 87 -43.54 -10.37 42.28
CA GLU A 87 -43.64 -8.93 42.09
C GLU A 87 -42.49 -8.32 41.28
N GLU A 88 -42.89 -7.49 40.31
CA GLU A 88 -42.04 -6.63 39.51
C GLU A 88 -41.32 -5.59 40.38
N GLU A 89 -40.05 -5.83 40.73
CA GLU A 89 -39.09 -4.73 40.89
C GLU A 89 -38.57 -4.32 39.49
N GLN A 90 -39.46 -3.71 38.69
CA GLN A 90 -39.16 -3.09 37.39
C GLN A 90 -38.45 -1.73 37.56
N LEU A 91 -37.25 -1.72 38.15
CA LEU A 91 -36.44 -0.50 38.24
C LEU A 91 -35.00 -0.81 37.84
N GLY A 92 -34.74 -0.94 36.54
CA GLY A 92 -33.38 -0.91 36.00
C GLY A 92 -33.16 -1.42 34.57
N GLU A 93 -34.03 -2.27 34.01
CA GLU A 93 -33.67 -3.04 32.81
C GLU A 93 -34.06 -2.39 31.46
N ASP A 94 -35.18 -1.67 31.38
CA ASP A 94 -35.56 -0.96 30.14
C ASP A 94 -34.64 0.22 29.83
N THR A 95 -34.00 0.79 30.87
CA THR A 95 -33.05 1.89 30.69
C THR A 95 -31.75 1.44 30.03
N ASP A 96 -31.31 0.21 30.25
CA ASP A 96 -30.03 -0.28 29.73
C ASP A 96 -30.11 -0.62 28.22
N ASP A 97 -31.28 -1.04 27.73
CA ASP A 97 -31.53 -1.25 26.30
C ASP A 97 -31.52 0.09 25.53
N ASP A 98 -32.15 1.13 26.10
CA ASP A 98 -32.17 2.47 25.54
C ASP A 98 -30.79 3.15 25.58
N ILE A 99 -29.99 2.91 26.63
CA ILE A 99 -28.63 3.48 26.73
C ILE A 99 -27.68 2.83 25.71
N ASN A 100 -27.69 1.51 25.57
CA ASN A 100 -26.79 0.82 24.65
C ASN A 100 -27.13 1.11 23.17
N THR A 101 -28.41 1.28 22.85
CA THR A 101 -28.82 1.70 21.49
C THR A 101 -28.33 3.10 21.15
N VAL A 102 -28.44 4.07 22.07
CA VAL A 102 -27.87 5.42 21.91
C VAL A 102 -26.35 5.38 21.74
N ILE A 103 -25.64 4.57 22.54
CA ILE A 103 -24.17 4.42 22.41
C ILE A 103 -23.79 3.88 21.02
N ILE A 104 -24.54 2.92 20.49
CA ILE A 104 -24.28 2.35 19.16
C ILE A 104 -24.49 3.42 18.08
N GLU A 105 -25.59 4.19 18.16
CA GLU A 105 -25.87 5.28 17.22
C GLU A 105 -24.76 6.35 17.28
N ASP A 106 -24.40 6.83 18.47
CA ASP A 106 -23.34 7.84 18.66
C ASP A 106 -21.96 7.36 18.15
N CYS A 107 -21.60 6.10 18.40
CA CYS A 107 -20.33 5.54 17.91
C CYS A 107 -20.34 5.38 16.39
N GLN A 108 -21.46 4.93 15.82
CA GLN A 108 -21.61 4.75 14.39
C GLN A 108 -21.57 6.11 13.66
N ASP A 109 -22.22 7.13 14.21
CA ASP A 109 -22.19 8.49 13.69
C ASP A 109 -20.79 9.09 13.72
N GLN A 110 -20.01 8.83 14.78
CA GLN A 110 -18.60 9.23 14.83
C GLN A 110 -17.74 8.52 13.78
N ILE A 111 -17.93 7.21 13.58
CA ILE A 111 -17.23 6.44 12.54
C ILE A 111 -17.57 6.99 11.16
N ASN A 112 -18.86 7.21 10.88
CA ASN A 112 -19.32 7.73 9.60
C ASN A 112 -18.76 9.14 9.36
N MET A 113 -18.82 10.02 10.37
CA MET A 113 -18.26 11.37 10.26
C MET A 113 -16.76 11.36 9.94
N ILE A 114 -15.97 10.52 10.61
CA ILE A 114 -14.53 10.40 10.35
C ILE A 114 -14.29 9.83 8.93
N THR A 115 -15.03 8.80 8.55
CA THR A 115 -14.88 8.11 7.26
C THR A 115 -15.30 8.99 6.09
N ASP A 116 -16.46 9.64 6.17
CA ASP A 116 -16.98 10.55 5.15
C ASP A 116 -16.05 11.76 4.98
N THR A 117 -15.51 12.30 6.08
CA THR A 117 -14.56 13.42 6.00
C THR A 117 -13.25 12.99 5.31
N MET A 118 -12.81 11.75 5.53
CA MET A 118 -11.63 11.19 4.86
C MET A 118 -11.89 10.98 3.36
N GLU A 119 -13.04 10.44 2.98
CA GLU A 119 -13.39 10.14 1.58
C GLU A 119 -13.62 11.40 0.74
N ASN A 120 -14.22 12.44 1.33
CA ASN A 120 -14.51 13.69 0.63
C ASN A 120 -13.29 14.63 0.48
N SER A 121 -12.17 14.32 1.12
CA SER A 121 -10.96 15.14 1.06
C SER A 121 -10.05 14.72 -0.12
N GLU A 122 -9.58 15.69 -0.92
CA GLU A 122 -8.74 15.44 -2.11
C GLU A 122 -7.43 14.68 -1.79
N ASN A 123 -6.95 14.76 -0.55
CA ASN A 123 -5.71 14.13 -0.09
C ASN A 123 -5.91 13.00 0.93
N LYS A 124 -7.16 12.55 1.18
CA LYS A 124 -7.49 11.61 2.28
C LYS A 124 -6.95 12.09 3.64
N LYS A 125 -7.05 13.39 3.91
CA LYS A 125 -6.56 14.03 5.13
C LYS A 125 -7.73 14.63 5.89
N LEU A 126 -7.78 14.37 7.19
CA LEU A 126 -8.70 15.05 8.09
C LEU A 126 -8.30 16.53 8.25
N PRO A 127 -9.28 17.45 8.44
CA PRO A 127 -9.03 18.81 8.85
C PRO A 127 -8.25 18.88 10.17
N ASP A 128 -7.33 19.84 10.28
CA ASP A 128 -6.44 20.00 11.43
C ASP A 128 -7.19 20.10 12.77
N GLU A 129 -8.30 20.84 12.82
CA GLU A 129 -9.14 20.97 14.02
C GLU A 129 -9.68 19.61 14.51
N MET A 130 -10.09 18.75 13.56
CA MET A 130 -10.58 17.41 13.89
C MET A 130 -9.43 16.52 14.39
N VAL A 131 -8.27 16.58 13.73
CA VAL A 131 -7.06 15.85 14.16
C VAL A 131 -6.63 16.28 15.56
N CYS A 132 -6.59 17.58 15.85
CA CYS A 132 -6.31 18.11 17.18
C CYS A 132 -7.27 17.55 18.24
N ARG A 133 -8.58 17.58 17.98
CA ARG A 133 -9.60 17.06 18.91
C ARG A 133 -9.43 15.56 19.17
N LEU A 134 -9.26 14.79 18.10
CA LEU A 134 -9.08 13.35 18.18
C LEU A 134 -7.78 12.98 18.91
N MET A 135 -6.68 13.68 18.60
CA MET A 135 -5.39 13.50 19.27
C MET A 135 -5.47 13.82 20.76
N LYS A 136 -6.19 14.87 21.18
CA LYS A 136 -6.41 15.17 22.61
C LYS A 136 -7.10 14.04 23.34
N ASN A 137 -8.19 13.51 22.77
CA ASN A 137 -8.94 12.41 23.37
C ASN A 137 -8.07 11.16 23.45
N PHE A 138 -7.32 10.87 22.39
CA PHE A 138 -6.43 9.72 22.31
C PHE A 138 -5.26 9.79 23.30
N LEU A 139 -4.60 10.95 23.44
CA LEU A 139 -3.55 11.16 24.43
C LEU A 139 -4.08 11.16 25.88
N SER A 140 -5.37 11.42 26.07
CA SER A 140 -6.05 11.34 27.37
C SER A 140 -6.49 9.91 27.73
N ASN A 141 -6.39 8.95 26.81
CA ASN A 141 -6.73 7.55 27.05
C ASN A 141 -5.86 6.97 28.19
N PRO A 142 -6.42 6.14 29.10
CA PRO A 142 -5.66 5.50 30.18
C PRO A 142 -4.42 4.75 29.70
N ILE A 143 -4.39 4.20 28.49
CA ILE A 143 -3.21 3.50 27.95
C ILE A 143 -2.02 4.48 27.81
N CYS A 144 -2.24 5.62 27.17
CA CYS A 144 -1.25 6.67 26.98
C CYS A 144 -0.82 7.31 28.31
N GLN A 145 -1.73 7.40 29.29
CA GLN A 145 -1.43 7.97 30.61
C GLN A 145 -0.69 7.00 31.52
N THR A 146 -0.87 5.69 31.39
CA THR A 146 -0.22 4.68 32.24
C THR A 146 1.11 4.21 31.69
N ARG A 147 1.22 4.04 30.36
CA ARG A 147 2.43 3.54 29.69
C ARG A 147 3.29 4.66 29.10
N GLY A 148 2.71 5.83 28.87
CA GLY A 148 3.35 6.91 28.14
C GLY A 148 3.08 6.82 26.65
N PHE A 149 3.55 7.81 25.90
CA PHE A 149 3.35 7.89 24.46
C PHE A 149 4.58 8.48 23.78
N ILE A 150 4.83 8.06 22.54
CA ILE A 150 5.78 8.71 21.64
C ILE A 150 5.04 9.13 20.39
N LEU A 151 5.03 10.45 20.16
CA LEU A 151 4.31 11.07 19.04
C LEU A 151 5.26 11.23 17.85
N ASP A 152 4.92 10.64 16.71
CA ASP A 152 5.71 10.67 15.46
C ASP A 152 5.21 11.76 14.50
N GLY A 153 6.03 12.81 14.31
CA GLY A 153 5.83 13.79 13.24
C GLY A 153 4.62 14.71 13.38
N TYR A 154 4.06 14.81 14.58
CA TYR A 154 3.00 15.77 14.97
C TYR A 154 3.39 16.40 16.32
N PRO A 155 3.06 17.67 16.59
CA PRO A 155 2.48 18.70 15.71
C PRO A 155 3.45 19.19 14.62
N LYS A 156 2.92 19.66 13.49
CA LYS A 156 3.74 20.18 12.35
C LYS A 156 3.84 21.70 12.31
N SER A 157 2.85 22.38 12.87
CA SER A 157 2.77 23.84 12.96
C SER A 157 2.68 24.26 14.42
N THR A 158 3.16 25.47 14.73
CA THR A 158 2.99 26.08 16.05
C THR A 158 1.53 26.22 16.42
N GLU A 159 0.65 26.50 15.46
CA GLU A 159 -0.80 26.57 15.69
C GLU A 159 -1.37 25.25 16.18
N GLN A 160 -0.95 24.13 15.58
CA GLN A 160 -1.34 22.78 16.01
C GLN A 160 -0.77 22.46 17.39
N ALA A 161 0.44 22.89 17.70
CA ALA A 161 1.06 22.68 19.02
C ALA A 161 0.31 23.45 20.11
N ILE A 162 -0.03 24.72 19.85
CA ILE A 162 -0.84 25.56 20.74
C ILE A 162 -2.21 24.95 20.92
N GLU A 163 -2.86 24.51 19.84
CA GLU A 163 -4.18 23.90 19.95
C GLU A 163 -4.11 22.59 20.72
N LEU A 164 -3.15 21.71 20.44
CA LEU A 164 -3.04 20.40 21.08
C LEU A 164 -2.73 20.51 22.58
N PHE A 165 -1.71 21.29 22.94
CA PHE A 165 -1.18 21.34 24.31
C PHE A 165 -1.69 22.52 25.14
N GLY A 166 -2.18 23.58 24.51
CA GLY A 166 -2.70 24.75 25.20
C GLY A 166 -4.06 24.50 25.84
N ILE A 167 -4.23 24.98 27.07
CA ILE A 167 -5.54 25.13 27.68
C ILE A 167 -6.14 26.43 27.15
N LYS A 168 -7.28 26.34 26.46
CA LYS A 168 -8.16 27.50 26.29
C LYS A 168 -8.60 27.88 27.70
N SER A 169 -7.99 28.91 28.28
CA SER A 169 -8.49 29.49 29.52
C SER A 169 -9.92 29.91 29.22
N VAL A 170 -10.87 29.16 29.78
CA VAL A 170 -12.25 29.58 29.85
C VAL A 170 -12.18 30.92 30.56
N LYS A 171 -12.43 32.01 29.84
CA LYS A 171 -12.89 33.24 30.47
C LYS A 171 -14.11 32.78 31.26
N ILE A 172 -13.95 32.60 32.57
CA ILE A 172 -15.08 32.47 33.47
C ILE A 172 -15.82 33.78 33.26
N GLN A 173 -16.84 33.74 32.40
CA GLN A 173 -17.85 34.77 32.37
C GLN A 173 -18.40 34.78 33.79
N GLU A 174 -18.22 35.92 34.45
CA GLU A 174 -18.85 36.26 35.71
C GLU A 174 -20.31 35.80 35.63
N VAL A 175 -20.60 34.66 36.26
CA VAL A 175 -21.95 34.35 36.66
C VAL A 175 -22.25 35.37 37.72
N ALA A 176 -23.02 36.38 37.33
CA ALA A 176 -23.56 37.39 38.21
C ALA A 176 -24.18 36.67 39.42
N GLU A 177 -23.51 36.80 40.57
CA GLU A 177 -24.10 36.56 41.88
C GLU A 177 -25.16 37.64 42.10
N GLU A 178 -26.36 37.39 41.56
CA GLU A 178 -27.55 38.08 42.00
C GLU A 178 -28.11 37.35 43.23
N SER A 179 -28.02 38.04 44.37
CA SER A 179 -28.81 37.89 45.59
C SER A 179 -27.98 37.53 46.82
N LEU A 180 -27.56 38.57 47.56
CA LEU A 180 -27.97 38.86 48.94
C LEU A 180 -27.12 40.01 49.51
N LYS A 181 -27.70 41.22 49.57
CA LYS A 181 -27.35 42.22 50.60
C LYS A 181 -28.39 42.12 51.71
N PRO A 182 -28.01 42.33 52.98
CA PRO A 182 -28.12 43.69 53.55
C PRO A 182 -26.96 44.06 54.50
N GLU A 183 -26.35 45.24 54.31
CA GLU A 183 -26.46 46.44 55.18
C GLU A 183 -25.43 46.51 56.33
N SER A 184 -24.55 47.52 56.30
CA SER A 184 -24.61 48.71 57.17
C SER A 184 -23.23 49.37 57.49
N ILE A 185 -23.11 50.68 57.12
CA ILE A 185 -22.52 51.81 57.92
C ILE A 185 -20.94 51.82 58.06
N ILE A 186 -20.08 52.78 57.66
CA ILE A 186 -19.95 54.28 57.74
C ILE A 186 -18.90 54.79 56.70
N PRO A 187 -18.96 56.05 56.20
CA PRO A 187 -18.09 56.60 55.15
C PRO A 187 -16.83 57.34 55.66
N GLY A 188 -15.81 57.49 54.81
CA GLY A 188 -14.63 58.33 55.08
C GLY A 188 -13.78 58.61 53.83
N GLU A 189 -13.53 59.88 53.57
CA GLU A 189 -12.91 60.48 52.39
C GLU A 189 -11.39 60.22 52.22
N GLY A 190 -10.93 60.20 50.95
CA GLY A 190 -9.71 60.90 50.55
C GLY A 190 -8.46 60.08 50.18
N ALA A 191 -7.89 60.45 49.02
CA ALA A 191 -6.49 60.28 48.58
C ALA A 191 -6.07 58.96 47.87
N SER A 192 -6.19 59.00 46.54
CA SER A 192 -5.15 58.77 45.53
C SER A 192 -3.99 57.79 45.79
N ARG A 193 -3.80 56.91 44.78
CA ARG A 193 -2.55 56.27 44.32
C ARG A 193 -1.97 55.16 45.20
N ASP A 194 -2.24 53.91 44.81
CA ASP A 194 -1.26 53.06 44.10
C ASP A 194 -1.92 51.72 43.78
N VAL A 195 -2.31 51.55 42.51
CA VAL A 195 -2.66 50.24 41.95
C VAL A 195 -1.34 49.52 41.75
N MET A 196 -0.97 48.66 42.69
CA MET A 196 0.19 47.80 42.53
C MET A 196 -0.17 46.74 41.49
N ASP A 197 0.41 46.97 40.32
CA ASP A 197 0.44 46.14 39.12
C ASP A 197 0.80 44.69 39.51
N ALA A 198 -0.18 43.80 39.46
CA ALA A 198 0.08 42.37 39.45
C ALA A 198 0.55 42.00 38.03
N PRO A 199 1.68 41.28 37.86
CA PRO A 199 2.26 41.07 36.54
C PRO A 199 1.30 40.28 35.64
N ARG A 200 1.15 40.79 34.41
CA ARG A 200 0.41 40.18 33.29
C ARG A 200 1.15 38.97 32.70
N ASP A 201 1.63 38.06 33.54
CA ASP A 201 2.20 36.79 33.10
C ASP A 201 1.15 35.69 33.30
N SER A 202 0.11 35.71 32.47
CA SER A 202 -0.74 34.53 32.30
C SER A 202 0.09 33.50 31.53
N VAL A 203 0.83 32.68 32.27
CA VAL A 203 1.53 31.48 31.79
C VAL A 203 0.58 30.71 30.86
N PRO A 204 0.98 30.34 29.64
CA PRO A 204 0.18 29.45 28.80
C PRO A 204 -0.07 28.18 29.61
N THR A 205 -1.32 27.97 30.03
CA THR A 205 -1.60 26.86 30.93
C THR A 205 -1.59 25.60 30.08
N TYR A 206 -0.61 24.72 30.28
CA TYR A 206 -0.51 23.44 29.58
C TYR A 206 -1.53 22.46 30.13
N ASN A 207 -2.10 21.62 29.25
CA ASN A 207 -2.77 20.43 29.74
C ASN A 207 -1.73 19.46 30.32
N ILE A 208 -1.61 19.48 31.66
CA ILE A 208 -0.61 18.73 32.44
C ILE A 208 -0.67 17.22 32.13
N LEU A 209 -1.83 16.70 31.73
CA LEU A 209 -1.99 15.27 31.40
C LEU A 209 -1.29 14.90 30.10
N ILE A 210 -1.26 15.79 29.11
CA ILE A 210 -0.72 15.50 27.77
C ILE A 210 0.60 16.23 27.49
N LYS A 211 1.12 17.01 28.45
CA LYS A 211 2.42 17.67 28.32
C LYS A 211 3.52 16.62 28.04
N PRO A 212 4.35 16.79 26.99
CA PRO A 212 5.50 15.94 26.76
C PRO A 212 6.63 16.28 27.73
N ASP A 213 7.37 15.27 28.17
CA ASP A 213 8.57 15.43 28.99
C ASP A 213 9.81 15.68 28.10
N TYR A 214 9.85 15.06 26.91
CA TYR A 214 10.96 15.19 25.98
C TYR A 214 10.48 15.51 24.56
N VAL A 215 11.21 16.39 23.88
CA VAL A 215 11.00 16.69 22.46
C VAL A 215 12.32 16.46 21.75
N VAL A 216 12.33 15.56 20.76
CA VAL A 216 13.50 15.24 19.94
C VAL A 216 13.27 15.77 18.54
N GLY A 217 14.14 16.66 18.07
CA GLY A 217 14.17 17.14 16.70
C GLY A 217 15.32 16.50 15.94
N LEU A 218 15.03 15.81 14.85
CA LEU A 218 16.08 15.37 13.91
C LEU A 218 16.29 16.45 12.86
N ASP A 219 17.53 16.82 12.59
CA ASP A 219 17.88 17.79 11.56
C ASP A 219 18.86 17.21 10.52
N ALA A 220 18.69 17.62 9.27
CA ALA A 220 19.48 17.17 8.12
C ALA A 220 19.29 18.09 6.92
N SER A 221 20.31 18.14 6.06
CA SER A 221 20.22 18.83 4.78
C SER A 221 19.28 18.12 3.80
N ASP A 222 18.61 18.91 2.97
CA ASP A 222 17.69 18.42 1.94
C ASP A 222 18.41 17.49 0.96
N GLU A 223 19.67 17.78 0.59
CA GLU A 223 20.46 16.90 -0.27
C GLU A 223 20.69 15.53 0.35
N TYR A 224 21.01 15.48 1.64
CA TYR A 224 21.23 14.22 2.36
C TYR A 224 19.96 13.38 2.42
N LEU A 225 18.83 14.01 2.76
CA LEU A 225 17.52 13.34 2.81
C LEU A 225 17.14 12.78 1.45
N CYS A 226 17.30 13.55 0.37
CA CYS A 226 17.03 13.10 -0.99
C CYS A 226 17.89 11.91 -1.38
N GLN A 227 19.20 11.95 -1.10
CA GLN A 227 20.11 10.83 -1.36
C GLN A 227 19.72 9.58 -0.57
N ARG A 228 19.30 9.73 0.67
CA ARG A 228 18.84 8.63 1.52
C ARG A 228 17.61 7.95 0.90
N VAL A 229 16.65 8.72 0.40
CA VAL A 229 15.46 8.18 -0.29
C VAL A 229 15.84 7.47 -1.59
N MET A 230 16.80 8.00 -2.36
CA MET A 230 17.29 7.35 -3.58
C MET A 230 17.95 5.99 -3.33
N LYS A 231 18.54 5.79 -2.14
CA LYS A 231 19.16 4.52 -1.74
C LYS A 231 18.13 3.47 -1.27
N LEU A 232 16.86 3.83 -1.07
CA LEU A 232 15.82 2.90 -0.62
C LEU A 232 15.38 1.95 -1.74
N PRO A 233 15.07 0.67 -1.42
CA PRO A 233 14.55 -0.26 -2.41
C PRO A 233 13.17 0.19 -2.92
N GLN A 234 12.94 0.04 -4.23
CA GLN A 234 11.71 0.50 -4.91
C GLN A 234 10.42 -0.05 -4.28
N LYS A 235 10.47 -1.24 -3.66
CA LYS A 235 9.34 -1.84 -2.94
C LYS A 235 8.83 -0.96 -1.79
N LEU A 236 9.73 -0.26 -1.08
CA LEU A 236 9.38 0.63 0.03
C LEU A 236 8.97 2.03 -0.44
N VAL A 237 9.33 2.39 -1.67
CA VAL A 237 9.01 3.68 -2.30
C VAL A 237 7.64 3.62 -2.98
N PHE A 238 7.28 2.47 -3.56
CA PHE A 238 6.03 2.29 -4.28
C PHE A 238 4.81 2.48 -3.35
N GLY A 239 3.91 3.40 -3.72
CA GLY A 239 2.72 3.74 -2.91
C GLY A 239 2.97 4.75 -1.78
N THR A 240 4.20 5.28 -1.66
CA THR A 240 4.53 6.36 -0.71
C THR A 240 4.73 7.70 -1.43
N HIS A 241 4.79 8.80 -0.67
CA HIS A 241 5.13 10.13 -1.18
C HIS A 241 6.65 10.38 -1.25
N PHE A 242 7.43 9.32 -1.45
CA PHE A 242 8.88 9.37 -1.67
C PHE A 242 9.24 9.46 -3.15
N ASP A 243 8.31 9.92 -3.98
CA ASP A 243 8.55 10.40 -5.33
C ASP A 243 9.24 11.76 -5.30
N GLU A 244 9.96 12.13 -6.37
CA GLU A 244 10.72 13.38 -6.44
C GLU A 244 9.85 14.61 -6.17
N VAL A 245 8.66 14.66 -6.79
CA VAL A 245 7.71 15.76 -6.64
C VAL A 245 7.11 15.79 -5.24
N GLY A 246 6.64 14.64 -4.73
CA GLY A 246 6.07 14.53 -3.40
C GLY A 246 7.06 14.84 -2.28
N MET A 247 8.32 14.42 -2.42
CA MET A 247 9.38 14.67 -1.45
C MET A 247 9.73 16.15 -1.37
N LEU A 248 9.98 16.81 -2.52
CA LEU A 248 10.29 18.24 -2.56
C LEU A 248 9.15 19.09 -2.01
N ARG A 249 7.89 18.76 -2.36
CA ARG A 249 6.71 19.43 -1.79
C ARG A 249 6.69 19.32 -0.27
N ARG A 250 6.94 18.14 0.29
CA ARG A 250 6.91 17.91 1.75
C ARG A 250 8.07 18.58 2.48
N LEU A 251 9.24 18.69 1.85
CA LEU A 251 10.37 19.45 2.39
C LEU A 251 10.04 20.95 2.42
N ALA A 252 9.48 21.48 1.32
CA ALA A 252 9.03 22.87 1.28
C ALA A 252 7.97 23.18 2.35
N GLU A 253 6.94 22.31 2.47
CA GLU A 253 5.94 22.41 3.55
C GLU A 253 6.60 22.40 4.94
N TYR A 254 7.60 21.54 5.17
CA TYR A 254 8.31 21.47 6.44
C TYR A 254 9.09 22.76 6.74
N HIS A 255 9.81 23.31 5.76
CA HIS A 255 10.60 24.52 5.92
C HIS A 255 9.73 25.78 6.06
N GLU A 256 8.57 25.83 5.40
CA GLU A 256 7.60 26.93 5.54
C GLU A 256 7.06 27.01 6.98
N HIS A 257 6.72 25.87 7.58
CA HIS A 257 6.19 25.82 8.94
C HIS A 257 7.27 25.89 10.03
N ASN A 258 8.55 25.69 9.70
CA ASN A 258 9.66 25.70 10.67
C ASN A 258 10.68 26.83 10.44
N GLN A 259 10.27 27.95 9.86
CA GLN A 259 11.12 29.14 9.76
C GLN A 259 11.54 29.64 11.15
N THR A 260 12.75 30.22 11.23
CA THR A 260 13.52 30.47 12.46
C THR A 260 12.77 31.08 13.65
N ASP A 261 11.74 31.89 13.41
CA ASP A 261 10.99 32.54 14.48
C ASP A 261 9.68 31.85 14.89
N ASN A 262 9.14 30.95 14.07
CA ASN A 262 7.87 30.24 14.27
C ASN A 262 8.04 28.71 14.21
N SER A 263 9.16 28.19 14.72
CA SER A 263 9.36 26.74 14.80
C SER A 263 8.56 26.13 15.95
N VAL A 264 8.03 24.93 15.73
CA VAL A 264 7.44 24.09 16.78
C VAL A 264 8.44 23.85 17.93
N LEU A 265 9.74 23.79 17.64
CA LEU A 265 10.78 23.62 18.66
C LEU A 265 10.87 24.84 19.59
N LYS A 266 10.78 26.06 19.04
CA LYS A 266 10.78 27.30 19.82
C LYS A 266 9.56 27.39 20.74
N PHE A 267 8.40 26.93 20.25
CA PHE A 267 7.21 26.82 21.10
C PHE A 267 7.44 25.91 22.32
N PHE A 268 8.17 24.81 22.19
CA PHE A 268 8.48 23.97 23.35
C PHE A 268 9.52 24.61 24.28
N ASP A 269 10.52 25.28 23.72
CA ASP A 269 11.55 26.01 24.49
C ASP A 269 10.95 27.16 25.32
N ASP A 270 10.04 27.95 24.73
CA ASP A 270 9.30 29.03 25.40
C ASP A 270 8.43 28.54 26.57
N ASN A 271 8.21 27.21 26.67
CA ASN A 271 7.33 26.59 27.64
C ASN A 271 8.03 25.56 28.54
N ASP A 272 9.32 25.80 28.79
CA ASP A 272 10.18 25.05 29.70
C ASP A 272 10.36 23.57 29.29
N ILE A 273 10.29 23.27 28.00
CA ILE A 273 10.63 21.95 27.44
C ILE A 273 11.77 22.13 26.42
N ASN A 274 12.99 21.89 26.86
CA ASN A 274 14.18 22.05 26.02
C ASN A 274 14.20 20.98 24.92
N PRO A 275 14.10 21.34 23.63
CA PRO A 275 14.15 20.37 22.55
C PRO A 275 15.57 19.83 22.35
N ILE A 276 15.68 18.52 22.18
CA ILE A 276 16.93 17.82 21.85
C ILE A 276 17.06 17.78 20.34
N VAL A 277 17.87 18.68 19.77
CA VAL A 277 18.14 18.71 18.32
C VAL A 277 19.35 17.83 18.02
N ILE A 278 19.15 16.85 17.14
CA ILE A 278 20.18 15.89 16.71
C ILE A 278 20.40 16.05 15.22
N ASN A 279 21.60 16.49 14.84
CA ASN A 279 22.02 16.56 13.45
C ASN A 279 22.40 15.15 12.98
N LEU A 280 21.83 14.71 11.86
CA LEU A 280 22.13 13.40 11.25
C LEU A 280 23.54 13.31 10.66
N ILE A 281 24.17 14.46 10.44
CA ILE A 281 25.57 14.58 10.04
C ILE A 281 26.26 15.33 11.17
N ASP A 282 27.31 14.74 11.71
CA ASP A 282 28.13 15.43 12.70
C ASP A 282 28.90 16.56 12.00
N GLU A 283 28.73 17.80 12.49
CA GLU A 283 29.37 18.98 11.92
C GLU A 283 30.90 18.95 12.07
N GLU A 284 31.41 18.22 13.07
CA GLU A 284 32.85 18.15 13.36
C GLU A 284 33.55 17.05 12.56
N THR A 285 32.93 15.87 12.44
CA THR A 285 33.54 14.70 11.81
C THR A 285 33.08 14.48 10.37
N LEU A 286 31.97 15.10 9.95
CA LEU A 286 31.29 14.87 8.67
C LEU A 286 30.86 13.40 8.46
N GLU A 287 30.81 12.61 9.52
CA GLU A 287 30.34 11.22 9.49
C GLU A 287 28.81 11.17 9.61
N GLU A 288 28.18 10.25 8.87
CA GLU A 288 26.74 9.99 8.98
C GLU A 288 26.47 9.27 10.30
N LEU A 289 25.69 9.87 11.21
CA LEU A 289 25.25 9.15 12.40
C LEU A 289 24.32 8.01 12.01
N THR A 290 24.61 6.81 12.51
CA THR A 290 23.70 5.69 12.32
C THR A 290 22.48 5.85 13.23
N LEU A 291 21.38 5.17 12.88
CA LEU A 291 20.19 5.15 13.74
C LEU A 291 20.49 4.51 15.12
N ASP A 292 21.52 3.66 15.21
CA ASP A 292 21.96 3.06 16.47
C ASP A 292 22.61 4.11 17.38
N ASP A 293 23.48 4.97 16.83
CA ASP A 293 24.14 6.02 17.61
C ASP A 293 23.13 7.05 18.15
N ILE A 294 22.18 7.46 17.29
CA ILE A 294 21.10 8.38 17.67
C ILE A 294 20.23 7.76 18.77
N TYR A 295 19.90 6.48 18.62
CA TYR A 295 19.12 5.74 19.59
C TYR A 295 19.83 5.66 20.95
N ASP A 296 21.12 5.33 20.97
CA ASP A 296 21.91 5.24 22.19
C ASP A 296 22.04 6.61 22.87
N MET A 297 22.22 7.69 22.10
CA MET A 297 22.24 9.06 22.62
C MET A 297 20.91 9.42 23.31
N ILE A 298 19.78 9.13 22.66
CA ILE A 298 18.45 9.40 23.23
C ILE A 298 18.21 8.54 24.47
N CYS A 299 18.61 7.26 24.45
CA CYS A 299 18.47 6.39 25.61
C CYS A 299 19.30 6.87 26.81
N ASN A 300 20.48 7.43 26.58
CA ASN A 300 21.27 8.05 27.65
C ASN A 300 20.58 9.27 28.27
N ILE A 301 19.78 10.00 27.49
CA ILE A 301 19.02 11.18 27.97
C ILE A 301 17.73 10.75 28.67
N PHE A 302 16.98 9.80 28.10
CA PHE A 302 15.70 9.32 28.65
C PHE A 302 15.88 8.49 29.91
N GLY A 303 17.03 7.82 30.07
CA GLY A 303 17.36 6.98 31.20
C GLY A 303 16.92 5.52 31.02
N GLU A 304 17.02 4.73 32.09
CA GLU A 304 16.62 3.33 32.05
C GLU A 304 15.10 3.17 31.91
N PRO A 305 14.62 2.22 31.09
CA PRO A 305 13.19 1.97 30.97
C PRO A 305 12.61 1.46 32.30
N ILE A 306 11.33 1.73 32.49
CA ILE A 306 10.60 1.32 33.69
C ILE A 306 10.57 -0.22 33.75
N PRO A 307 11.09 -0.87 34.80
CA PRO A 307 11.13 -2.33 34.88
C PRO A 307 9.73 -2.94 34.73
N GLY A 308 9.55 -3.79 33.70
CA GLY A 308 8.27 -4.44 33.39
C GLY A 308 7.37 -3.69 32.40
N PHE A 309 7.77 -2.50 31.96
CA PHE A 309 7.16 -1.78 30.83
C PHE A 309 8.15 -1.77 29.67
N GLY A 310 7.71 -2.21 28.49
CA GLY A 310 8.57 -2.44 27.32
C GLY A 310 8.85 -3.91 27.10
N LEU A 311 9.25 -4.24 25.89
CA LEU A 311 9.61 -5.61 25.55
C LEU A 311 10.94 -5.91 26.23
N THR A 312 10.98 -7.03 26.96
CA THR A 312 12.28 -7.54 27.43
C THR A 312 13.16 -7.86 26.23
N ALA A 313 14.48 -7.80 26.40
CA ALA A 313 15.42 -8.13 25.32
C ALA A 313 15.20 -9.55 24.75
N GLU A 314 14.66 -10.47 25.57
CA GLU A 314 14.27 -11.82 25.13
C GLU A 314 13.02 -11.81 24.27
N GLU A 315 11.98 -11.06 24.64
CA GLU A 315 10.76 -10.88 23.86
C GLU A 315 11.02 -10.15 22.55
N GLU A 316 11.86 -9.12 22.56
CA GLU A 316 12.24 -8.41 21.34
C GLU A 316 13.02 -9.33 20.38
N ALA A 317 13.95 -10.14 20.91
CA ALA A 317 14.63 -11.14 20.11
C ALA A 317 13.68 -12.23 19.58
N ALA A 318 12.65 -12.60 20.35
CA ALA A 318 11.62 -13.54 19.91
C ALA A 318 10.76 -12.93 18.78
N ILE A 319 10.33 -11.67 18.90
CA ILE A 319 9.58 -10.98 17.85
C ILE A 319 10.43 -10.83 16.60
N ARG A 320 11.71 -10.42 16.71
CA ARG A 320 12.60 -10.32 15.53
C ARG A 320 12.77 -11.67 14.83
N LYS A 321 12.85 -12.77 15.57
CA LYS A 321 12.88 -14.12 15.00
C LYS A 321 11.57 -14.45 14.27
N LEU A 322 10.43 -14.08 14.87
CA LEU A 322 9.10 -14.34 14.32
C LEU A 322 8.85 -13.48 13.05
N GLU A 323 9.20 -12.19 13.08
CA GLU A 323 9.17 -11.29 11.91
C GLU A 323 10.04 -11.84 10.76
N LEU A 324 11.25 -12.32 11.08
CA LEU A 324 12.14 -12.92 10.09
C LEU A 324 11.60 -14.24 9.52
N GLU A 325 10.95 -15.05 10.36
CA GLU A 325 10.27 -16.28 9.93
C GLU A 325 9.07 -15.97 9.04
N GLN A 326 8.26 -14.95 9.38
CA GLN A 326 7.14 -14.49 8.54
C GLN A 326 7.61 -13.97 7.18
N LEU A 327 8.67 -13.15 7.16
CA LEU A 327 9.25 -12.67 5.90
C LEU A 327 9.72 -13.83 5.03
N ARG A 328 10.38 -14.83 5.64
CA ARG A 328 10.81 -16.03 4.93
C ARG A 328 9.63 -16.83 4.37
N LEU A 329 8.56 -17.01 5.15
CA LEU A 329 7.35 -17.69 4.69
C LEU A 329 6.70 -16.97 3.52
N LEU A 330 6.63 -15.64 3.57
CA LEU A 330 6.07 -14.81 2.51
C LEU A 330 6.90 -14.89 1.22
N GLU A 331 8.24 -14.90 1.33
CA GLU A 331 9.12 -15.13 0.18
C GLU A 331 8.95 -16.55 -0.40
N GLU A 332 8.81 -17.57 0.43
CA GLU A 332 8.56 -18.95 0.01
C GLU A 332 7.20 -19.09 -0.69
N GLU A 333 6.15 -18.46 -0.17
CA GLU A 333 4.81 -18.40 -0.77
C GLU A 333 4.85 -17.74 -2.16
N GLN A 334 5.46 -16.57 -2.29
CA GLN A 334 5.61 -15.87 -3.57
C GLN A 334 6.36 -16.71 -4.61
N ARG A 335 7.41 -17.42 -4.17
CA ARG A 335 8.18 -18.31 -5.04
C ARG A 335 7.35 -19.49 -5.53
N LEU A 336 6.52 -20.06 -4.67
CA LEU A 336 5.59 -21.14 -5.02
C LEU A 336 4.52 -20.66 -6.00
N GLU A 337 3.95 -19.47 -5.79
CA GLU A 337 2.99 -18.86 -6.71
C GLU A 337 3.60 -18.65 -8.09
N GLN A 338 4.81 -18.07 -8.18
CA GLN A 338 5.52 -17.90 -9.44
C GLN A 338 5.73 -19.24 -10.16
N GLN A 339 6.18 -20.28 -9.45
CA GLN A 339 6.34 -21.61 -10.04
C GLN A 339 5.03 -22.22 -10.53
N LEU A 340 3.92 -22.00 -9.82
CA LEU A 340 2.60 -22.45 -10.26
C LEU A 340 2.15 -21.72 -11.51
N MET A 341 2.36 -20.40 -11.58
CA MET A 341 2.04 -19.59 -12.75
C MET A 341 2.86 -20.00 -13.97
N GLU A 342 4.17 -20.21 -13.81
CA GLU A 342 5.03 -20.72 -14.89
C GLU A 342 4.61 -22.11 -15.36
N LYS A 343 4.27 -23.02 -14.44
CA LYS A 343 3.76 -24.36 -14.80
C LYS A 343 2.44 -24.28 -15.55
N LYS A 344 1.52 -23.40 -15.16
CA LYS A 344 0.25 -23.17 -15.88
C LYS A 344 0.51 -22.60 -17.28
N ALA A 345 1.30 -21.55 -17.38
CA ALA A 345 1.66 -20.93 -18.66
C ALA A 345 2.36 -21.92 -19.60
N LYS A 346 3.24 -22.78 -19.07
CA LYS A 346 3.90 -23.83 -19.85
C LYS A 346 2.91 -24.86 -20.38
N LYS A 347 1.96 -25.32 -19.56
CA LYS A 347 0.90 -26.24 -20.01
C LYS A 347 0.03 -25.61 -21.09
N GLU A 348 -0.40 -24.36 -20.91
CA GLU A 348 -1.17 -23.63 -21.91
C GLU A 348 -0.40 -23.47 -23.23
N TYR A 349 0.91 -23.22 -23.14
CA TYR A 349 1.77 -23.16 -24.32
C TYR A 349 1.87 -24.51 -25.02
N GLU A 350 2.07 -25.61 -24.28
CA GLU A 350 2.10 -26.97 -24.81
C GLU A 350 0.77 -27.33 -25.51
N GLU A 351 -0.38 -27.06 -24.89
CA GLU A 351 -1.70 -27.32 -25.50
C GLU A 351 -1.94 -26.49 -26.78
N LYS A 352 -1.51 -25.22 -26.79
CA LYS A 352 -1.58 -24.38 -27.99
C LYS A 352 -0.67 -24.91 -29.09
N MET A 353 0.52 -25.37 -28.73
CA MET A 353 1.49 -25.92 -29.66
C MET A 353 0.97 -27.23 -30.28
N GLU A 354 0.36 -28.10 -29.50
CA GLU A 354 -0.28 -29.33 -29.99
C GLU A 354 -1.40 -29.02 -30.99
N LYS A 355 -2.32 -28.11 -30.63
CA LYS A 355 -3.39 -27.67 -31.54
C LYS A 355 -2.82 -27.06 -32.83
N TRP A 356 -1.77 -26.25 -32.71
CA TRP A 356 -1.13 -25.65 -33.87
C TRP A 356 -0.48 -26.70 -34.78
N ASN A 357 0.21 -27.69 -34.20
CA ASN A 357 0.77 -28.80 -34.96
C ASN A 357 -0.32 -29.62 -35.68
N GLU A 358 -1.43 -29.94 -35.02
CA GLU A 358 -2.56 -30.64 -35.65
C GLU A 358 -3.15 -29.84 -36.82
N THR A 359 -3.30 -28.53 -36.67
CA THR A 359 -3.77 -27.67 -37.77
C THR A 359 -2.78 -27.62 -38.91
N LEU A 360 -1.48 -27.56 -38.60
CA LEU A 360 -0.42 -27.53 -39.60
C LEU A 360 -0.38 -28.84 -40.41
N GLU A 361 -0.51 -29.99 -39.77
CA GLU A 361 -0.56 -31.29 -40.45
C GLU A 361 -1.77 -31.38 -41.40
N LYS A 362 -2.93 -30.87 -40.99
CA LYS A 362 -4.12 -30.82 -41.85
C LYS A 362 -3.89 -29.94 -43.09
N LEU A 363 -3.31 -28.77 -42.90
CA LEU A 363 -2.98 -27.85 -44.00
C LEU A 363 -1.98 -28.49 -44.98
N GLN A 364 -0.92 -29.13 -44.48
CA GLN A 364 0.06 -29.82 -45.33
C GLN A 364 -0.59 -30.93 -46.17
N LEU A 365 -1.51 -31.69 -45.58
CA LEU A 365 -2.22 -32.75 -46.28
C LEU A 365 -3.19 -32.20 -47.34
N GLU A 366 -3.81 -31.04 -47.08
CA GLU A 366 -4.64 -30.33 -48.07
C GLU A 366 -3.78 -29.78 -49.22
N GLU A 367 -2.65 -29.14 -48.92
CA GLU A 367 -1.68 -28.67 -49.92
C GLU A 367 -1.20 -29.82 -50.81
N GLU A 368 -0.84 -30.98 -50.24
CA GLU A 368 -0.40 -32.15 -51.01
C GLU A 368 -1.51 -32.66 -51.96
N LYS A 369 -2.78 -32.67 -51.52
CA LYS A 369 -3.91 -33.04 -52.37
C LYS A 369 -4.09 -32.08 -53.53
N VAL A 370 -3.98 -30.77 -53.28
CA VAL A 370 -4.09 -29.74 -54.32
C VAL A 370 -2.96 -29.90 -55.33
N LEU A 371 -1.71 -30.07 -54.86
CA LEU A 371 -0.56 -30.30 -55.74
C LEU A 371 -0.73 -31.60 -56.56
N ALA A 372 -1.23 -32.67 -55.95
CA ALA A 372 -1.53 -33.91 -56.66
C ALA A 372 -2.59 -33.68 -57.76
N ALA A 373 -3.67 -32.97 -57.46
CA ALA A 373 -4.72 -32.64 -58.41
C ALA A 373 -4.22 -31.74 -59.56
N GLN A 374 -3.38 -30.75 -59.26
CA GLN A 374 -2.74 -29.90 -60.28
C GLN A 374 -1.79 -30.71 -61.19
N SER A 375 -1.13 -31.74 -60.65
CA SER A 375 -0.25 -32.62 -61.45
C SER A 375 -1.02 -33.64 -62.31
N GLU A 376 -2.31 -33.86 -62.03
CA GLU A 376 -3.12 -34.91 -62.65
C GLU A 376 -3.29 -34.75 -64.17
N PRO A 377 -3.58 -33.56 -64.74
CA PRO A 377 -3.70 -33.39 -66.19
C PRO A 377 -2.40 -33.72 -66.93
N LEU A 378 -1.25 -33.32 -66.37
CA LEU A 378 0.07 -33.61 -66.94
C LEU A 378 0.37 -35.10 -66.86
N ARG A 379 0.12 -35.74 -65.70
CA ARG A 379 0.29 -37.19 -65.53
C ARG A 379 -0.60 -37.98 -66.49
N TYR A 380 -1.87 -37.57 -66.64
CA TYR A 380 -2.81 -38.17 -67.58
C TYR A 380 -2.32 -38.05 -69.03
N TYR A 381 -1.85 -36.86 -69.43
CA TYR A 381 -1.30 -36.64 -70.77
C TYR A 381 -0.07 -37.52 -71.02
N LEU A 382 0.87 -37.55 -70.08
CA LEU A 382 2.06 -38.39 -70.14
C LEU A 382 1.67 -39.87 -70.27
N MET A 383 0.76 -40.35 -69.43
CA MET A 383 0.34 -41.75 -69.39
C MET A 383 -0.46 -42.18 -70.64
N LYS A 384 -1.27 -41.29 -71.21
CA LYS A 384 -2.14 -41.60 -72.35
C LYS A 384 -1.44 -41.48 -73.70
N TYR A 385 -0.62 -40.44 -73.88
CA TYR A 385 -0.06 -40.11 -75.21
C TYR A 385 1.43 -40.41 -75.32
N ILE A 386 2.22 -40.16 -74.27
CA ILE A 386 3.68 -40.29 -74.33
C ILE A 386 4.11 -41.71 -73.94
N PHE A 387 3.56 -42.24 -72.86
CA PHE A 387 3.99 -43.50 -72.25
C PHE A 387 3.82 -44.73 -73.16
N PRO A 388 2.73 -44.90 -73.95
CA PRO A 388 2.59 -46.06 -74.83
C PRO A 388 3.62 -46.08 -75.97
N THR A 389 3.96 -44.91 -76.53
CA THR A 389 4.94 -44.78 -77.61
C THR A 389 6.36 -44.90 -77.09
N LEU A 390 6.65 -44.23 -75.96
CA LEU A 390 7.95 -44.30 -75.29
C LEU A 390 8.26 -45.73 -74.80
N SER A 391 7.28 -46.42 -74.21
CA SER A 391 7.45 -47.81 -73.76
C SER A 391 7.75 -48.75 -74.92
N LYS A 392 7.08 -48.60 -76.07
CA LYS A 392 7.37 -49.38 -77.28
C LYS A 392 8.76 -49.07 -77.82
N GLY A 393 9.15 -47.79 -77.86
CA GLY A 393 10.49 -47.38 -78.27
C GLY A 393 11.59 -47.94 -77.36
N LEU A 394 11.40 -47.89 -76.04
CA LEU A 394 12.33 -48.46 -75.07
C LEU A 394 12.45 -49.99 -75.21
N VAL A 395 11.34 -50.67 -75.50
CA VAL A 395 11.35 -52.11 -75.79
C VAL A 395 12.12 -52.42 -77.07
N GLU A 396 11.99 -51.61 -78.12
CA GLU A 396 12.74 -51.79 -79.36
C GLU A 396 14.24 -51.48 -79.21
N VAL A 397 14.61 -50.43 -78.46
CA VAL A 397 16.01 -50.14 -78.07
C VAL A 397 16.62 -51.35 -77.35
N ALA A 398 15.87 -51.94 -76.40
CA ALA A 398 16.33 -53.10 -75.63
C ALA A 398 16.53 -54.36 -76.51
N LYS A 399 15.80 -54.49 -77.62
CA LYS A 399 15.95 -55.59 -78.58
C LYS A 399 17.13 -55.39 -79.53
N VAL A 400 17.27 -54.19 -80.10
CA VAL A 400 18.27 -53.88 -81.13
C VAL A 400 19.66 -53.65 -80.52
N LYS A 401 19.72 -53.16 -79.27
CA LYS A 401 20.95 -52.80 -78.55
C LYS A 401 21.92 -51.98 -79.42
N PRO A 402 21.50 -50.79 -79.89
CA PRO A 402 22.36 -49.89 -80.65
C PRO A 402 23.54 -49.38 -79.80
N GLU A 403 24.61 -48.92 -80.45
CA GLU A 403 25.77 -48.33 -79.75
C GLU A 403 25.40 -47.04 -78.99
N ASP A 404 24.43 -46.26 -79.51
CA ASP A 404 23.80 -45.15 -78.80
C ASP A 404 22.28 -45.39 -78.64
N PRO A 405 21.82 -45.78 -77.43
CA PRO A 405 20.40 -46.03 -77.17
C PRO A 405 19.55 -44.76 -77.09
N VAL A 406 20.15 -43.59 -76.81
CA VAL A 406 19.43 -42.33 -76.66
C VAL A 406 19.08 -41.78 -78.03
N ASP A 407 20.05 -41.71 -78.92
CA ASP A 407 19.84 -41.22 -80.30
C ASP A 407 18.88 -42.13 -81.07
N PHE A 408 19.02 -43.45 -80.94
CA PHE A 408 18.10 -44.40 -81.57
C PHE A 408 16.66 -44.26 -81.07
N LEU A 409 16.47 -44.03 -79.76
CA LEU A 409 15.14 -43.79 -79.19
C LEU A 409 14.55 -42.46 -79.69
N ALA A 410 15.36 -41.41 -79.80
CA ALA A 410 14.93 -40.13 -80.34
C ALA A 410 14.47 -40.27 -81.80
N GLU A 411 15.26 -40.93 -82.66
CA GLU A 411 14.87 -41.23 -84.05
C GLU A 411 13.57 -42.05 -84.13
N TYR A 412 13.43 -43.06 -83.27
CA TYR A 412 12.23 -43.88 -83.19
C TYR A 412 10.99 -43.05 -82.84
N LEU A 413 11.09 -42.17 -81.85
CA LEU A 413 10.00 -41.29 -81.42
C LEU A 413 9.64 -40.26 -82.49
N PHE A 414 10.63 -39.69 -83.19
CA PHE A 414 10.37 -38.78 -84.33
C PHE A 414 9.65 -39.50 -85.48
N LYS A 415 9.95 -40.78 -85.69
CA LYS A 415 9.33 -41.58 -86.75
C LYS A 415 7.88 -41.95 -86.45
N GLU A 416 7.57 -42.28 -85.20
CA GLU A 416 6.20 -42.63 -84.75
C GLU A 416 5.30 -41.40 -84.57
N ASN A 417 5.87 -40.18 -84.56
CA ASN A 417 5.11 -38.93 -84.55
C ASN A 417 5.60 -37.95 -85.65
N PRO A 418 5.32 -38.25 -86.94
CA PRO A 418 5.87 -37.51 -88.09
C PRO A 418 5.28 -36.10 -88.29
N GLU A 419 4.17 -35.76 -87.63
CA GLU A 419 3.63 -34.39 -87.60
C GLU A 419 4.22 -33.53 -86.47
N GLY A 420 5.30 -33.94 -85.79
CA GLY A 420 5.88 -33.28 -84.61
C GLY A 420 6.07 -31.75 -84.69
N LYS A 421 4.99 -30.98 -84.53
CA LYS A 421 4.92 -29.52 -84.50
C LYS A 421 5.16 -28.94 -83.10
N MET A 422 5.83 -29.68 -82.21
CA MET A 422 6.16 -29.15 -80.88
C MET A 422 7.24 -28.04 -80.95
N PHE A 423 7.92 -27.89 -82.08
CA PHE A 423 8.87 -26.81 -82.34
C PHE A 423 8.39 -25.81 -83.40
N ASP A 424 7.11 -25.83 -83.79
CA ASP A 424 6.55 -24.82 -84.70
C ASP A 424 6.25 -23.53 -83.90
N PRO A 425 6.95 -22.40 -84.15
CA PRO A 425 6.81 -21.16 -83.36
C PRO A 425 5.39 -20.57 -83.35
N SER A 426 4.55 -21.02 -84.27
CA SER A 426 3.15 -20.61 -84.39
C SER A 426 2.25 -21.24 -83.30
N TYR A 427 2.53 -22.47 -82.87
CA TYR A 427 1.77 -23.18 -81.83
C TYR A 427 2.10 -22.69 -80.42
N THR A 428 3.36 -22.30 -80.18
CA THR A 428 3.81 -21.70 -78.91
C THR A 428 3.11 -20.36 -78.67
N ARG A 429 2.86 -19.57 -79.73
CA ARG A 429 2.14 -18.29 -79.64
C ARG A 429 0.64 -18.42 -79.36
N GLU A 430 0.00 -19.47 -79.86
CA GLU A 430 -1.41 -19.76 -79.53
C GLU A 430 -1.51 -20.30 -78.10
N GLY A 431 -0.60 -21.18 -77.69
CA GLY A 431 -0.47 -21.62 -76.30
C GLY A 431 -0.20 -20.47 -75.33
N GLU A 432 0.71 -19.55 -75.67
CA GLU A 432 1.01 -18.33 -74.89
C GLU A 432 -0.20 -17.40 -74.78
N LYS A 433 -0.99 -17.23 -75.86
CA LYS A 433 -2.22 -16.44 -75.82
C LYS A 433 -3.31 -17.08 -74.95
N ILE A 434 -3.45 -18.39 -74.99
CA ILE A 434 -4.42 -19.12 -74.16
C ILE A 434 -3.98 -19.09 -72.69
N LEU A 435 -2.68 -19.18 -72.40
CA LEU A 435 -2.13 -19.00 -71.06
C LEU A 435 -2.35 -17.57 -70.55
N GLN A 436 -2.10 -16.55 -71.38
CA GLN A 436 -2.40 -15.15 -71.03
C GLN A 436 -3.89 -14.94 -70.76
N GLN A 437 -4.78 -15.50 -71.58
CA GLN A 437 -6.23 -15.44 -71.33
C GLN A 437 -6.63 -16.15 -70.03
N TYR A 438 -6.01 -17.29 -69.71
CA TYR A 438 -6.27 -18.00 -68.45
C TYR A 438 -5.77 -17.20 -67.23
N GLU A 439 -4.60 -16.55 -67.33
CA GLU A 439 -4.05 -15.70 -66.26
C GLU A 439 -4.82 -14.40 -66.07
N GLU A 440 -5.37 -13.81 -67.13
CA GLU A 440 -6.13 -12.56 -67.07
C GLU A 440 -7.59 -12.77 -66.67
N GLU A 441 -8.25 -13.83 -67.15
CA GLU A 441 -9.71 -14.01 -66.98
C GLU A 441 -10.08 -15.06 -65.92
N VAL A 442 -9.29 -16.13 -65.76
CA VAL A 442 -9.71 -17.31 -64.97
C VAL A 442 -9.02 -17.37 -63.61
N LYS A 443 -7.72 -17.07 -63.55
CA LYS A 443 -6.92 -17.04 -62.32
C LYS A 443 -7.47 -16.10 -61.24
N PRO A 444 -7.90 -14.86 -61.55
CA PRO A 444 -8.46 -13.95 -60.55
C PRO A 444 -9.81 -14.44 -59.98
N ILE A 445 -10.57 -15.22 -60.76
CA ILE A 445 -11.86 -15.78 -60.35
C ILE A 445 -11.66 -17.02 -59.47
N ALA A 446 -10.65 -17.84 -59.77
CA ALA A 446 -10.25 -18.98 -58.94
C ALA A 446 -9.68 -18.53 -57.59
N ASP A 447 -8.84 -17.50 -57.58
CA ASP A 447 -8.23 -16.94 -56.36
C ASP A 447 -9.28 -16.22 -55.47
N LEU A 448 -10.34 -15.63 -56.04
CA LEU A 448 -11.45 -15.06 -55.27
C LEU A 448 -12.34 -16.13 -54.61
N ALA A 449 -12.41 -17.34 -55.19
CA ALA A 449 -13.21 -18.44 -54.67
C ALA A 449 -12.52 -19.15 -53.48
N GLU A 450 -11.19 -19.14 -53.41
CA GLU A 450 -10.40 -19.62 -52.27
C GLU A 450 -10.38 -18.65 -51.07
N HIS A 451 -11.00 -17.47 -51.17
CA HIS A 451 -11.07 -16.46 -50.10
C HIS A 451 -12.48 -16.29 -49.48
N ILE A 452 -13.43 -17.18 -49.82
CA ILE A 452 -14.83 -17.13 -49.31
C ILE A 452 -15.19 -18.32 -48.39
N GLU A 453 -14.30 -19.31 -48.20
CA GLU A 453 -14.31 -20.22 -47.03
C GLU A 453 -13.31 -19.75 -45.98
#